data_AF-A0A6N2RBW1-F1
#
_entry.id   AF-A0A6N2RBW1-F1
#
_cell.length_a   1.000
_cell.length_b   1.000
_cell.length_c   1.000
_cell.angle_alpha   90.00
_cell.angle_beta   90.00
_cell.angle_gamma   90.00
#
_symmetry.space_group_name_H-M   'P 1'
#
loop_
_entity.id
_entity.type
_entity.pdbx_description
1 polymer ?
#
loop_
_entity_poly.entity_id
_entity_poly.type
_entity_poly.pdbx_seq_one_letter_code
_entity_poly.pdbx_strand_id
1 'polypeptide(L)'
;MAILKKRIKLELITAMGTHGANNKELEFRITELKSAMRFWWRAVQCFDSAEELYRRESALFGSLGRKAPVSIRQYKFDRPKTELVKLGKGGSGNFFKVGETIEIELLSYDSEKLDEYLQILKLTSYLGGIGQRSRKGYGAFKIVEIDGDIVPIETDIISVLIQLISDITDKKYIKYFHKNTLKI
;
A
#
# COMPACT_ATOMS: atom_id res chain seq x y z
N MET A 1 -15.13 18.04 15.54
CA MET A 1 -13.87 17.27 15.66
C MET A 1 -12.92 17.73 14.57
N ALA A 2 -11.64 17.90 14.87
CA ALA A 2 -10.64 18.29 13.88
C ALA A 2 -10.27 17.06 13.01
N ILE A 3 -10.00 17.28 11.73
CA ILE A 3 -9.50 16.24 10.85
C ILE A 3 -8.04 15.93 11.19
N LEU A 4 -7.74 14.66 11.42
CA LEU A 4 -6.39 14.15 11.61
C LEU A 4 -5.77 13.82 10.25
N LYS A 5 -4.45 13.94 10.14
CA LYS A 5 -3.71 13.61 8.92
C LYS A 5 -2.39 12.92 9.25
N LYS A 6 -1.97 12.01 8.35
CA LYS A 6 -0.59 11.50 8.28
C LYS A 6 -0.04 11.73 6.89
N ARG A 7 1.13 12.36 6.80
CA ARG A 7 1.88 12.56 5.56
C ARG A 7 2.87 11.43 5.38
N ILE A 8 2.89 10.85 4.20
CA ILE A 8 3.69 9.67 3.92
C ILE A 8 4.43 9.87 2.61
N LYS A 9 5.76 9.74 2.65
CA LYS A 9 6.61 9.77 1.46
C LYS A 9 6.93 8.34 1.02
N LEU A 10 6.55 8.04 -0.21
CA LEU A 10 6.84 6.79 -0.89
C LEU A 10 8.03 7.01 -1.84
N GLU A 11 8.92 6.05 -1.96
CA GLU A 11 10.01 6.03 -2.94
C GLU A 11 9.89 4.81 -3.83
N LEU A 12 9.99 5.00 -5.15
CA LEU A 12 9.96 3.90 -6.11
C LEU A 12 11.28 3.11 -6.05
N ILE A 13 11.18 1.82 -5.76
CA ILE A 13 12.32 0.87 -5.78
C ILE A 13 12.54 0.38 -7.21
N THR A 14 11.48 0.21 -7.98
CA THR A 14 11.53 -0.15 -9.40
C THR A 14 10.69 0.82 -10.22
N ALA A 15 11.02 0.97 -11.51
CA ALA A 15 10.33 1.89 -12.40
C ALA A 15 8.81 1.60 -12.41
N MET A 16 7.97 2.63 -12.52
CA MET A 16 6.52 2.49 -12.41
C MET A 16 5.79 3.07 -13.62
N GLY A 17 5.05 2.23 -14.33
CA GLY A 17 4.19 2.66 -15.43
C GLY A 17 2.76 2.72 -14.95
N THR A 18 2.11 3.87 -14.98
CA THR A 18 0.71 4.03 -14.56
C THR A 18 0.11 5.16 -15.36
N HIS A 19 -1.12 4.98 -15.84
CA HIS A 19 -1.78 5.91 -16.75
C HIS A 19 -3.25 6.05 -16.35
N GLY A 20 -3.78 7.25 -16.53
CA GLY A 20 -5.21 7.52 -16.37
C GLY A 20 -6.02 7.22 -17.63
N ALA A 21 -7.07 8.01 -17.84
CA ALA A 21 -7.86 7.95 -19.07
C ALA A 21 -7.02 8.31 -20.31
N ASN A 22 -6.08 9.25 -20.17
CA ASN A 22 -5.08 9.54 -21.18
C ASN A 22 -3.91 8.57 -21.05
N ASN A 23 -3.89 7.53 -21.89
CA ASN A 23 -2.84 6.51 -21.87
C ASN A 23 -1.46 6.98 -22.38
N LYS A 24 -1.33 8.25 -22.79
CA LYS A 24 -0.05 8.84 -23.22
C LYS A 24 0.71 9.51 -22.09
N GLU A 25 0.01 9.87 -21.02
CA GLU A 25 0.57 10.58 -19.88
C GLU A 25 0.65 9.66 -18.68
N LEU A 26 1.81 9.70 -18.02
CA LEU A 26 1.99 8.98 -16.77
C LEU A 26 1.25 9.71 -15.66
N GLU A 27 0.50 8.96 -14.87
CA GLU A 27 -0.32 9.48 -13.78
C GLU A 27 -0.23 8.52 -12.59
N PHE A 28 0.23 9.00 -11.44
CA PHE A 28 0.09 8.23 -10.20
C PHE A 28 -1.36 8.25 -9.73
N ARG A 29 -1.94 7.06 -9.52
CA ARG A 29 -3.36 6.92 -9.23
C ARG A 29 -3.59 6.41 -7.83
N ILE A 30 -4.16 7.25 -6.98
CA ILE A 30 -4.60 6.87 -5.63
C ILE A 30 -5.56 5.67 -5.65
N THR A 31 -6.37 5.55 -6.69
CA THR A 31 -7.25 4.40 -6.89
C THR A 31 -6.50 3.09 -7.04
N GLU A 32 -5.34 3.10 -7.73
CA GLU A 32 -4.50 1.91 -7.90
C GLU A 32 -3.81 1.54 -6.59
N LEU A 33 -3.26 2.53 -5.88
CA LEU A 33 -2.69 2.31 -4.54
C LEU A 33 -3.75 1.71 -3.60
N LYS A 34 -4.94 2.30 -3.54
CA LYS A 34 -6.03 1.82 -2.69
C LYS A 34 -6.48 0.40 -3.08
N SER A 35 -6.46 0.06 -4.37
CA SER A 35 -6.76 -1.29 -4.84
C SER A 35 -5.71 -2.31 -4.37
N ALA A 36 -4.42 -1.96 -4.45
CA ALA A 36 -3.34 -2.81 -3.95
C ALA A 36 -3.43 -3.02 -2.43
N MET A 37 -3.69 -1.94 -1.67
CA MET A 37 -3.94 -2.01 -0.22
C MET A 37 -5.10 -2.94 0.13
N ARG A 38 -6.22 -2.81 -0.59
CA ARG A 38 -7.41 -3.64 -0.43
C ARG A 38 -7.12 -5.12 -0.73
N PHE A 39 -6.36 -5.38 -1.79
CA PHE A 39 -5.93 -6.73 -2.16
C PHE A 39 -5.08 -7.37 -1.06
N TRP A 40 -4.04 -6.70 -0.59
CA TRP A 40 -3.12 -7.26 0.42
C TRP A 40 -3.76 -7.40 1.79
N TRP A 41 -4.63 -6.47 2.18
CA TRP A 41 -5.46 -6.65 3.37
C TRP A 41 -6.25 -7.96 3.28
N ARG A 42 -6.99 -8.17 2.18
CA ARG A 42 -7.80 -9.39 1.96
C ARG A 42 -6.95 -10.65 1.94
N ALA A 43 -5.75 -10.60 1.35
CA ALA A 43 -4.84 -11.75 1.23
C ALA A 43 -4.39 -12.32 2.58
N VAL A 44 -4.42 -11.51 3.64
CA VAL A 44 -4.01 -11.92 4.99
C VAL A 44 -5.18 -12.04 5.97
N GLN A 45 -6.43 -11.95 5.50
CA GLN A 45 -7.61 -12.16 6.33
C GLN A 45 -8.05 -13.62 6.35
N CYS A 46 -8.51 -14.06 7.52
CA CYS A 46 -9.40 -15.21 7.66
C CYS A 46 -10.85 -14.74 7.80
N PHE A 47 -11.80 -15.51 7.27
CA PHE A 47 -13.23 -15.22 7.29
C PHE A 47 -14.02 -16.52 7.20
N ASP A 48 -15.15 -16.57 7.90
CA ASP A 48 -16.02 -17.74 7.96
C ASP A 48 -17.00 -17.78 6.77
N SER A 49 -17.22 -16.64 6.13
CA SER A 49 -18.08 -16.52 4.94
C SER A 49 -17.69 -15.35 4.03
N ALA A 50 -18.15 -15.39 2.78
CA ALA A 50 -18.00 -14.28 1.84
C ALA A 50 -18.72 -13.00 2.31
N GLU A 51 -19.83 -13.15 3.04
CA GLU A 51 -20.57 -12.03 3.62
C GLU A 51 -19.77 -11.33 4.72
N GLU A 52 -19.13 -12.09 5.61
CA GLU A 52 -18.26 -11.53 6.65
C GLU A 52 -17.09 -10.75 6.04
N LEU A 53 -16.43 -11.35 5.04
CA LEU A 53 -15.35 -10.69 4.32
C LEU A 53 -15.83 -9.38 3.69
N TYR A 54 -16.94 -9.42 2.94
CA TYR A 54 -17.51 -8.24 2.30
C TYR A 54 -17.83 -7.13 3.31
N ARG A 55 -18.43 -7.49 4.46
CA ARG A 55 -18.77 -6.54 5.52
C ARG A 55 -17.52 -5.87 6.10
N ARG A 56 -16.49 -6.64 6.45
CA ARG A 56 -15.24 -6.13 7.01
C ARG A 56 -14.46 -5.28 6.00
N GLU A 57 -14.34 -5.77 4.77
CA GLU A 57 -13.66 -5.06 3.68
C GLU A 57 -14.38 -3.74 3.35
N SER A 58 -15.71 -3.74 3.33
CA SER A 58 -16.52 -2.53 3.09
C SER A 58 -16.43 -1.53 4.24
N ALA A 59 -16.28 -1.98 5.49
CA ALA A 59 -16.08 -1.10 6.63
C ALA A 59 -14.75 -0.33 6.55
N LEU A 60 -13.72 -0.94 5.97
CA LEU A 60 -12.42 -0.32 5.74
C LEU A 60 -12.40 0.46 4.42
N PHE A 61 -12.52 -0.20 3.28
CA PHE A 61 -12.27 0.43 1.98
C PHE A 61 -13.49 1.15 1.38
N GLY A 62 -14.66 1.03 2.01
CA GLY A 62 -15.93 1.49 1.47
C GLY A 62 -16.55 0.53 0.45
N SER A 63 -17.80 0.81 0.11
CA SER A 63 -18.62 0.12 -0.89
C SER A 63 -19.57 1.12 -1.55
N LEU A 64 -20.48 0.67 -2.43
CA LEU A 64 -21.48 1.53 -3.06
C LEU A 64 -22.39 2.23 -2.03
N GLY A 65 -22.68 1.58 -0.91
CA GLY A 65 -23.53 2.12 0.16
C GLY A 65 -22.77 2.73 1.33
N ARG A 66 -21.43 2.74 1.32
CA ARG A 66 -20.60 3.16 2.46
C ARG A 66 -19.32 3.86 2.01
N LYS A 67 -19.10 5.07 2.48
CA LYS A 67 -17.81 5.77 2.32
C LYS A 67 -16.74 5.12 3.21
N ALA A 68 -15.51 5.03 2.71
CA ALA A 68 -14.35 4.65 3.51
C ALA A 68 -14.11 5.66 4.66
N PRO A 69 -13.68 5.22 5.86
CA PRO A 69 -13.40 6.10 6.99
C PRO A 69 -12.10 6.91 6.82
N VAL A 70 -11.20 6.47 5.93
CA VAL A 70 -9.96 7.18 5.59
C VAL A 70 -9.97 7.62 4.13
N SER A 71 -9.71 8.91 3.91
CA SER A 71 -9.42 9.47 2.59
C SER A 71 -7.91 9.36 2.33
N ILE A 72 -7.53 8.88 1.15
CA ILE A 72 -6.15 8.91 0.67
C ILE A 72 -6.09 10.00 -0.40
N ARG A 73 -5.11 10.90 -0.33
CA ARG A 73 -4.90 11.97 -1.32
C ARG A 73 -3.45 11.98 -1.76
N GLN A 74 -3.23 12.27 -3.04
CA GLN A 74 -1.91 12.66 -3.50
C GLN A 74 -1.65 14.08 -3.00
N TYR A 75 -0.54 14.25 -2.27
CA TYR A 75 -0.13 15.54 -1.73
C TYR A 75 0.87 16.23 -2.66
N LYS A 76 1.91 15.49 -3.08
CA LYS A 76 2.95 16.02 -3.96
C LYS A 76 3.54 14.94 -4.84
N PHE A 77 3.69 15.25 -6.14
CA PHE A 77 4.44 14.42 -7.07
C PHE A 77 4.94 15.29 -8.23
N ASP A 78 5.82 16.23 -7.92
CA ASP A 78 6.18 17.29 -8.86
C ASP A 78 7.28 16.84 -9.82
N ARG A 79 7.00 16.97 -11.12
CA ARG A 79 7.94 16.79 -12.24
C ARG A 79 8.70 15.46 -12.19
N PRO A 80 8.01 14.32 -12.04
CA PRO A 80 8.69 13.04 -11.93
C PRO A 80 9.46 12.74 -13.21
N LYS A 81 10.72 12.30 -13.05
CA LYS A 81 11.51 11.91 -14.21
C LYS A 81 10.98 10.60 -14.77
N THR A 82 11.06 10.50 -16.09
CA THR A 82 10.57 9.32 -16.82
C THR A 82 11.70 8.61 -17.54
N GLU A 83 11.50 7.32 -17.78
CA GLU A 83 12.39 6.48 -18.58
C GLU A 83 11.59 5.58 -19.52
N LEU A 84 12.21 5.21 -20.64
CA LEU A 84 11.63 4.27 -21.58
C LEU A 84 11.99 2.84 -21.16
N VAL A 85 10.97 2.04 -20.85
CA VAL A 85 11.12 0.65 -20.44
C VAL A 85 10.75 -0.28 -21.59
N LYS A 86 11.60 -1.28 -21.85
CA LYS A 86 11.31 -2.35 -22.81
C LYS A 86 10.32 -3.35 -22.21
N LEU A 87 9.19 -3.55 -22.88
CA LEU A 87 8.06 -4.37 -22.41
C LEU A 87 8.06 -5.79 -22.99
N GLY A 88 9.08 -6.14 -23.79
CA GLY A 88 9.18 -7.40 -24.51
C GLY A 88 8.38 -7.39 -25.83
N LYS A 89 8.66 -8.36 -26.71
CA LYS A 89 8.06 -8.47 -28.06
C LYS A 89 8.14 -7.16 -28.88
N GLY A 90 9.21 -6.38 -28.72
CA GLY A 90 9.41 -5.11 -29.40
C GLY A 90 8.63 -3.91 -28.84
N GLY A 91 7.78 -4.09 -27.82
CA GLY A 91 7.06 -2.99 -27.19
C GLY A 91 7.92 -2.19 -26.21
N SER A 92 7.67 -0.89 -26.11
CA SER A 92 8.23 -0.02 -25.07
C SER A 92 7.14 0.88 -24.49
N GLY A 93 7.36 1.41 -23.29
CA GLY A 93 6.47 2.38 -22.65
C GLY A 93 7.24 3.30 -21.72
N ASN A 94 6.72 4.51 -21.50
CA ASN A 94 7.28 5.43 -20.51
C ASN A 94 6.88 4.97 -19.11
N PHE A 95 7.83 5.03 -18.17
CA PHE A 95 7.64 4.71 -16.75
C PHE A 95 8.25 5.86 -15.94
N PHE A 96 7.74 6.10 -14.72
CA PHE A 96 8.45 6.90 -13.73
C PHE A 96 9.73 6.18 -13.31
N LYS A 97 10.81 6.95 -13.14
CA LYS A 97 12.13 6.40 -12.80
C LYS A 97 12.18 5.81 -11.40
N VAL A 98 13.12 4.89 -11.22
CA VAL A 98 13.57 4.45 -9.89
C VAL A 98 14.03 5.66 -9.06
N GLY A 99 13.70 5.67 -7.77
CA GLY A 99 14.06 6.72 -6.82
C GLY A 99 13.14 7.95 -6.86
N GLU A 100 12.19 8.03 -7.79
CA GLU A 100 11.16 9.07 -7.74
C GLU A 100 10.31 8.92 -6.48
N THR A 101 9.93 10.06 -5.90
CA THR A 101 9.21 10.10 -4.62
C THR A 101 7.81 10.66 -4.79
N ILE A 102 6.85 10.06 -4.08
CA ILE A 102 5.44 10.43 -4.12
C ILE A 102 5.00 10.67 -2.69
N GLU A 103 4.45 11.85 -2.41
CA GLU A 103 3.87 12.16 -1.11
C GLU A 103 2.36 11.99 -1.16
N ILE A 104 1.83 11.25 -0.19
CA ILE A 104 0.40 11.06 0.02
C ILE A 104 -0.02 11.52 1.41
N GLU A 105 -1.29 11.84 1.56
CA GLU A 105 -1.93 12.12 2.86
C GLU A 105 -3.03 11.10 3.14
N LEU A 106 -2.99 10.51 4.33
CA LEU A 106 -4.13 9.80 4.93
C LEU A 106 -4.90 10.80 5.79
N LEU A 107 -6.21 10.89 5.62
CA LEU A 107 -7.06 11.80 6.39
C LEU A 107 -8.26 11.08 7.00
N SER A 108 -8.52 11.29 8.29
CA SER A 108 -9.67 10.75 9.01
C SER A 108 -9.98 11.56 10.26
N TYR A 109 -11.13 11.33 10.87
CA TYR A 109 -11.43 11.81 12.23
C TYR A 109 -11.05 10.78 13.30
N ASP A 110 -10.64 9.59 12.88
CA ASP A 110 -10.32 8.44 13.73
C ASP A 110 -8.83 8.09 13.58
N SER A 111 -8.08 8.24 14.67
CA SER A 111 -6.64 7.96 14.70
C SER A 111 -6.32 6.49 14.52
N GLU A 112 -7.14 5.60 15.09
CA GLU A 112 -6.95 4.15 14.96
C GLU A 112 -7.11 3.72 13.51
N LYS A 113 -8.06 4.32 12.78
CA LYS A 113 -8.23 4.07 11.34
C LYS A 113 -7.07 4.57 10.51
N LEU A 114 -6.44 5.69 10.89
CA LEU A 114 -5.22 6.15 10.22
C LEU A 114 -4.07 5.17 10.43
N ASP A 115 -3.89 4.66 11.64
CA ASP A 115 -2.85 3.68 11.94
C ASP A 115 -3.11 2.34 11.23
N GLU A 116 -4.36 1.85 11.21
CA GLU A 116 -4.73 0.63 10.47
C GLU A 116 -4.41 0.76 8.97
N TYR A 117 -4.74 1.90 8.35
CA TYR A 117 -4.38 2.16 6.96
C TYR A 117 -2.88 2.23 6.71
N LEU A 118 -2.13 2.80 7.66
CA LEU A 118 -0.67 2.84 7.59
C LEU A 118 -0.06 1.44 7.65
N GLN A 119 -0.57 0.54 8.50
CA GLN A 119 -0.09 -0.85 8.55
C GLN A 119 -0.40 -1.60 7.26
N ILE A 120 -1.59 -1.41 6.68
CA ILE A 120 -1.95 -2.00 5.38
C ILE A 120 -1.05 -1.46 4.27
N LEU A 121 -0.74 -0.16 4.27
CA LEU A 121 0.17 0.44 3.30
C LEU A 121 1.59 -0.12 3.44
N LYS A 122 2.10 -0.27 4.67
CA LYS A 122 3.38 -0.93 4.95
C LYS A 122 3.40 -2.35 4.40
N LEU A 123 2.40 -3.17 4.73
CA LEU A 123 2.28 -4.54 4.21
C LEU A 123 2.28 -4.56 2.68
N THR A 124 1.53 -3.66 2.05
CA THR A 124 1.46 -3.51 0.60
C THR A 124 2.82 -3.17 -0.01
N SER A 125 3.62 -2.33 0.67
CA SER A 125 4.96 -1.95 0.19
C SER A 125 5.96 -3.11 0.27
N TYR A 126 5.84 -3.99 1.26
CA TYR A 126 6.71 -5.16 1.39
C TYR A 126 6.39 -6.28 0.41
N LEU A 127 5.10 -6.55 0.20
CA LEU A 127 4.67 -7.75 -0.53
C LEU A 127 4.24 -7.45 -1.97
N GLY A 128 3.99 -6.19 -2.29
CA GLY A 128 3.31 -5.78 -3.51
C GLY A 128 4.06 -4.82 -4.40
N GLY A 129 3.29 -4.22 -5.31
CA GLY A 129 3.70 -3.18 -6.23
C GLY A 129 2.46 -2.63 -6.92
N ILE A 130 2.59 -1.45 -7.52
CA ILE A 130 1.47 -0.71 -8.12
C ILE A 130 1.74 -0.40 -9.60
N GLY A 131 0.69 -0.15 -10.37
CA GLY A 131 0.79 0.13 -11.80
C GLY A 131 1.01 -1.09 -12.71
N GLN A 132 1.33 -0.77 -13.95
CA GLN A 132 1.53 -1.69 -15.05
C GLN A 132 2.69 -2.65 -14.76
N ARG A 133 2.46 -3.95 -15.00
CA ARG A 133 3.46 -5.01 -14.81
C ARG A 133 4.01 -5.13 -13.39
N SER A 134 3.23 -4.73 -12.38
CA SER A 134 3.60 -4.92 -10.97
C SER A 134 3.95 -6.38 -10.64
N ARG A 135 3.19 -7.33 -11.20
CA ARG A 135 3.45 -8.78 -11.09
C ARG A 135 4.69 -9.28 -11.87
N LYS A 136 5.44 -8.39 -12.52
CA LYS A 136 6.70 -8.69 -13.24
C LYS A 136 7.86 -7.82 -12.74
N GLY A 137 7.77 -7.31 -11.50
CA GLY A 137 8.85 -6.59 -10.83
C GLY A 137 8.86 -5.07 -10.99
N TYR A 138 7.86 -4.48 -11.65
CA TYR A 138 7.74 -3.01 -11.77
C TYR A 138 6.89 -2.40 -10.64
N GLY A 139 7.05 -1.10 -10.39
CA GLY A 139 6.23 -0.35 -9.44
C GLY A 139 6.30 -0.83 -7.98
N ALA A 140 7.40 -1.49 -7.60
CA ALA A 140 7.72 -1.71 -6.20
C ALA A 140 8.08 -0.37 -5.55
N PHE A 141 7.66 -0.17 -4.31
CA PHE A 141 7.88 1.07 -3.56
C PHE A 141 8.13 0.77 -2.08
N LYS A 142 8.77 1.69 -1.38
CA LYS A 142 8.93 1.69 0.09
C LYS A 142 8.41 2.99 0.68
N ILE A 143 8.07 2.95 1.96
CA ILE A 143 7.83 4.16 2.75
C ILE A 143 9.18 4.63 3.30
N VAL A 144 9.53 5.89 3.08
CA VAL A 144 10.80 6.48 3.55
C VAL A 144 10.61 7.55 4.62
N GLU A 145 9.43 8.12 4.72
CA GLU A 145 9.12 9.17 5.69
C GLU A 145 7.65 9.13 6.11
N ILE A 146 7.39 9.35 7.40
CA ILE A 146 6.04 9.51 7.97
C ILE A 146 6.06 10.78 8.82
N ASP A 147 5.20 11.76 8.49
CA ASP A 147 5.06 13.03 9.20
C ASP A 147 6.38 13.83 9.38
N GLY A 148 7.35 13.64 8.47
CA GLY A 148 8.67 14.26 8.54
C GLY A 148 9.76 13.36 9.13
N ASP A 149 9.37 12.28 9.81
CA ASP A 149 10.29 11.34 10.43
C ASP A 149 10.72 10.26 9.44
N ILE A 150 12.03 10.06 9.31
CA ILE A 150 12.62 9.04 8.43
C ILE A 150 12.26 7.65 8.96
N VAL A 151 11.72 6.81 8.09
CA VAL A 151 11.42 5.41 8.42
C VAL A 151 12.72 4.59 8.36
N PRO A 152 13.11 3.91 9.46
CA PRO A 152 14.32 3.11 9.47
C PRO A 152 14.20 1.91 8.52
N ILE A 153 15.35 1.45 8.04
CA ILE A 153 15.42 0.23 7.23
C ILE A 153 15.29 -0.97 8.17
N GLU A 154 14.16 -1.67 8.04
CA GLU A 154 13.95 -2.92 8.75
C GLU A 154 14.79 -4.05 8.15
N THR A 155 15.46 -4.82 9.01
CA THR A 155 16.34 -5.93 8.60
C THR A 155 15.74 -7.31 8.92
N ASP A 156 14.89 -7.39 9.95
CA ASP A 156 14.16 -8.62 10.29
C ASP A 156 12.77 -8.63 9.65
N ILE A 157 12.75 -8.96 8.36
CA ILE A 157 11.52 -8.97 7.56
C ILE A 157 10.46 -9.94 8.10
N ILE A 158 10.87 -11.06 8.71
CA ILE A 158 9.92 -12.06 9.23
C ILE A 158 9.18 -11.47 10.42
N SER A 159 9.91 -10.89 11.38
CA SER A 159 9.29 -10.25 12.55
C SER A 159 8.39 -9.09 12.15
N VAL A 160 8.81 -8.27 11.17
CA VAL A 160 7.99 -7.17 10.63
C VAL A 160 6.70 -7.68 10.01
N LEU A 161 6.76 -8.70 9.15
CA LEU A 161 5.56 -9.25 8.52
C LEU A 161 4.61 -9.89 9.53
N ILE A 162 5.15 -10.62 10.53
CA ILE A 162 4.36 -11.19 11.62
C ILE A 162 3.62 -10.07 12.37
N GLN A 163 4.33 -8.99 12.73
CA GLN A 163 3.74 -7.86 13.44
C GLN A 163 2.66 -7.18 12.59
N LEU A 164 2.96 -6.85 11.34
CA LEU A 164 2.00 -6.20 10.42
C LEU A 164 0.73 -7.02 10.21
N ILE A 165 0.87 -8.34 10.00
CA ILE A 165 -0.27 -9.24 9.82
C ILE A 165 -1.07 -9.35 11.12
N SER A 166 -0.38 -9.43 12.27
CA SER A 166 -1.05 -9.53 13.58
C SER A 166 -1.84 -8.26 13.92
N ASP A 167 -1.36 -7.09 13.51
CA ASP A 167 -2.01 -5.80 13.79
C ASP A 167 -3.29 -5.58 12.97
N ILE A 168 -3.39 -6.18 11.78
CA ILE A 168 -4.53 -5.94 10.86
C ILE A 168 -5.49 -7.13 10.75
N THR A 169 -5.15 -8.27 11.35
CA THR A 169 -5.98 -9.48 11.36
C THR A 169 -6.70 -9.63 12.69
N ASP A 170 -7.94 -10.12 12.66
CA ASP A 170 -8.72 -10.35 13.87
C ASP A 170 -8.03 -11.38 14.78
N LYS A 171 -7.84 -11.01 16.05
CA LYS A 171 -7.18 -11.84 17.07
C LYS A 171 -7.83 -13.21 17.23
N LYS A 172 -9.13 -13.37 16.93
CA LYS A 172 -9.80 -14.69 16.98
C LYS A 172 -9.17 -15.72 16.02
N TYR A 173 -8.54 -15.25 14.93
CA TYR A 173 -7.88 -16.10 13.95
C TYR A 173 -6.37 -16.25 14.18
N ILE A 174 -5.80 -15.48 15.11
CA ILE A 174 -4.40 -15.61 15.48
C ILE A 174 -4.31 -16.72 16.53
N LYS A 175 -4.04 -17.94 16.08
CA LYS A 175 -3.56 -18.99 16.99
C LYS A 175 -2.16 -18.56 17.42
N TYR A 176 -2.02 -18.07 18.67
CA TYR A 176 -0.73 -17.76 19.25
C TYR A 176 0.23 -18.93 19.03
N PHE A 177 1.31 -18.69 18.28
CA PHE A 177 2.48 -19.56 18.31
C PHE A 177 3.11 -19.42 19.70
N HIS A 178 2.55 -20.09 20.70
CA HIS A 178 3.22 -20.25 21.98
C HIS A 178 3.88 -21.63 22.01
N LYS A 179 5.21 -21.59 22.18
CA LYS A 179 6.19 -22.68 22.31
C LYS A 179 6.67 -23.31 21.00
N ASN A 180 7.66 -22.68 20.37
CA ASN A 180 9.02 -23.19 20.46
C ASN A 180 10.01 -22.14 19.97
N THR A 181 10.86 -21.71 20.90
CA THR A 181 12.15 -21.09 20.66
C THR A 181 12.83 -21.78 19.47
N LEU A 182 13.00 -21.08 18.36
CA LEU A 182 13.91 -21.51 17.29
C LEU A 182 15.33 -21.39 17.86
N LYS A 183 15.84 -22.51 18.38
CA LYS A 183 17.28 -22.78 18.34
C LYS A 183 17.58 -23.19 16.89
N ILE A 184 18.14 -22.28 16.11
CA ILE A 184 19.06 -22.60 15.01
C ILE A 184 20.19 -21.59 15.11
#